data_AF-A0A950WVE8-F1
#
_entry.id   AF-A0A950WVE8-F1
#
_cell.length_a   1.000
_cell.length_b   1.000
_cell.length_c   1.000
_cell.angle_alpha   90.00
_cell.angle_beta   90.00
_cell.angle_gamma   90.00
#
_symmetry.space_group_name_H-M   'P 1'
#
loop_
_entity.id
_entity.type
_entity.pdbx_description
1 polymer ?
#
loop_
_entity_poly.entity_id
_entity_poly.type
_entity_poly.pdbx_seq_one_letter_code
_entity_poly.pdbx_strand_id
1 'polypeptide(L)' 'MPVVHVRVDETLTGGTKGTRAADSWYAVADNLLVKRTSATDADTQTPFGYSHYHEVLSVTLADLHPRQ' A
#
# COMPACT_ATOMS: atom_id res chain seq x y z
N MET A 1 17.41 -11.44 9.17
CA MET A 1 17.96 -10.29 8.40
C MET A 1 17.39 -9.02 9.01
N PRO A 2 18.18 -7.94 9.18
CA PRO A 2 17.62 -6.65 9.60
C PRO A 2 16.61 -6.16 8.55
N VAL A 3 15.52 -5.58 9.02
CA VAL A 3 14.41 -5.08 8.21
C VAL A 3 14.22 -3.59 8.49
N VAL A 4 14.04 -2.79 7.45
CA VAL A 4 13.60 -1.39 7.55
C VAL A 4 12.08 -1.35 7.40
N HIS A 5 11.41 -0.72 8.36
CA HIS A 5 9.99 -0.40 8.27
C HIS A 5 9.84 1.05 7.83
N VAL A 6 9.10 1.27 6.75
CA VAL A 6 8.75 2.58 6.23
C VAL A 6 7.24 2.72 6.28
N ARG A 7 6.76 3.78 6.94
CA ARG A 7 5.37 4.19 6.93
C ARG A 7 5.19 5.46 6.11
N VAL A 8 4.18 5.48 5.26
CA VAL A 8 3.75 6.65 4.50
C VAL A 8 2.28 6.88 4.78
N ASP A 9 1.95 8.06 5.28
CA ASP A 9 0.58 8.55 5.45
C ASP A 9 0.33 9.63 4.39
N GLU A 10 -0.71 9.44 3.58
CA GLU A 10 -1.07 10.30 2.46
C GLU A 10 -2.48 10.86 2.63
N THR A 11 -2.67 12.14 2.32
CA THR A 11 -3.99 12.73 2.11
C THR A 11 -4.26 12.76 0.61
N LEU A 12 -5.32 12.08 0.17
CA LEU A 12 -5.75 12.04 -1.22
C LEU A 12 -6.64 13.25 -1.53
N THR A 13 -6.40 13.88 -2.69
CA THR A 13 -7.14 15.06 -3.15
C THR A 13 -7.54 14.91 -4.62
N GLY A 14 -8.42 15.79 -5.11
CA GLY A 14 -8.90 15.74 -6.50
C GLY A 14 -10.08 14.79 -6.69
N GLY A 15 -10.02 13.94 -7.73
CA GLY A 15 -11.09 12.99 -8.08
C GLY A 15 -11.25 11.82 -7.12
N THR A 16 -10.24 11.58 -6.27
CA THR A 16 -10.29 10.65 -5.13
C THR A 16 -9.85 11.41 -3.90
N LYS A 17 -10.74 11.58 -2.92
CA LYS A 17 -10.48 12.34 -1.69
C LYS A 17 -10.55 11.42 -0.49
N GLY A 18 -9.59 11.52 0.41
CA GLY A 18 -9.56 10.65 1.58
C GLY A 18 -8.17 10.53 2.16
N THR A 19 -7.92 9.39 2.78
CA THR A 19 -6.63 9.08 3.40
C THR A 19 -6.12 7.73 2.94
N ARG A 20 -4.81 7.60 2.94
CA ARG A 20 -4.15 6.32 2.72
C ARG A 20 -2.98 6.19 3.68
N ALA A 21 -2.87 5.03 4.29
CA ALA A 21 -1.69 4.64 5.05
C ALA A 21 -1.07 3.42 4.40
N ALA A 22 0.23 3.43 4.19
CA ALA A 22 0.99 2.30 3.67
C ALA A 22 2.20 2.03 4.55
N ASP A 23 2.35 0.78 4.97
CA ASP A 23 3.50 0.27 5.69
C ASP A 23 4.23 -0.73 4.79
N SER A 24 5.53 -0.57 4.65
CA SER A 24 6.39 -1.46 3.86
C SER A 24 7.59 -1.90 4.68
N TRP A 25 7.94 -3.17 4.55
CA TRP A 25 9.08 -3.78 5.24
C TRP A 25 10.06 -4.28 4.18
N TYR A 26 11.31 -3.81 4.26
CA TYR A 26 12.38 -4.19 3.33
C TYR A 26 13.50 -4.91 4.08
N ALA A 27 13.91 -6.08 3.61
CA ALA A 27 15.14 -6.69 4.09
C ALA A 27 16.34 -5.86 3.61
N VAL A 28 17.23 -5.51 4.54
CA VAL A 28 18.32 -4.54 4.29
C VAL A 28 19.38 -5.09 3.33
N ALA A 29 19.66 -6.39 3.39
CA ALA A 29 20.79 -6.96 2.67
C ALA A 29 20.61 -6.90 1.14
N ASP A 30 19.37 -6.93 0.67
CA ASP A 30 18.98 -7.11 -0.72
C ASP A 30 17.89 -6.13 -1.17
N ASN A 31 17.50 -5.17 -0.32
CA ASN A 31 16.40 -4.23 -0.56
C ASN A 31 15.09 -4.92 -0.97
N LEU A 32 14.89 -6.14 -0.46
CA LEU A 32 13.76 -6.98 -0.84
C LEU A 32 12.52 -6.60 -0.04
N LEU A 33 11.41 -6.31 -0.73
CA LEU A 33 10.11 -6.08 -0.10
C LEU A 33 9.59 -7.40 0.50
N VAL A 34 9.60 -7.52 1.82
CA VAL A 34 9.16 -8.73 2.53
C VAL A 34 7.68 -8.68 2.91
N LYS A 35 7.15 -7.48 3.14
CA LYS A 35 5.75 -7.27 3.49
C LYS A 35 5.32 -5.87 3.06
N ARG A 36 4.06 -5.74 2.68
CA ARG A 36 3.39 -4.45 2.50
C ARG A 36 1.96 -4.56 3.00
N THR A 37 1.53 -3.58 3.78
CA THR A 37 0.13 -3.38 4.09
C THR A 37 -0.26 -1.98 3.66
N SER A 38 -1.47 -1.81 3.13
CA SER A 38 -2.02 -0.47 2.95
C SER A 38 -3.51 -0.46 3.17
N ALA A 39 -4.00 0.60 3.77
CA ALA A 39 -5.41 0.90 3.88
C ALA A 39 -5.68 2.21 3.15
N THR A 40 -6.74 2.23 2.34
CA THR A 40 -7.25 3.42 1.68
C THR A 40 -8.70 3.61 2.10
N ASP A 41 -9.01 4.80 2.55
CA ASP A 41 -10.35 5.19 2.94
C ASP A 41 -10.67 6.49 2.21
N ALA A 42 -11.55 6.41 1.21
CA ALA A 42 -11.73 7.50 0.26
C ALA A 42 -13.08 7.53 -0.43
N ASP A 43 -13.47 8.73 -0.82
CA ASP A 43 -14.54 9.00 -1.77
C ASP A 43 -13.94 9.16 -3.17
N THR A 44 -14.49 8.43 -4.14
CA THR A 44 -14.10 8.54 -5.56
C THR A 44 -15.27 9.03 -6.39
N GLN A 45 -15.00 9.92 -7.35
CA GLN A 45 -15.99 10.37 -8.30
C GLN A 45 -16.21 9.30 -9.38
N THR A 46 -17.43 8.80 -9.46
CA THR A 46 -17.89 7.86 -10.49
C THR A 46 -18.90 8.55 -11.43
N PRO A 47 -19.23 7.96 -12.59
CA PRO A 47 -20.29 8.48 -13.45
C PRO A 47 -21.67 8.62 -12.78
N PHE A 48 -21.90 7.94 -11.65
CA PHE A 48 -23.17 7.94 -10.92
C PHE A 48 -23.16 8.81 -9.65
N GLY A 49 -22.08 9.57 -9.43
CA GLY A 49 -21.86 10.38 -8.22
C GLY A 49 -20.63 9.93 -7.44
N TYR A 50 -20.55 10.34 -6.18
CA TYR A 50 -19.46 9.94 -5.29
C TYR A 50 -19.74 8.58 -4.65
N SER A 51 -18.76 7.69 -4.71
CA SER A 51 -18.78 6.41 -3.99
C SER A 51 -17.71 6.42 -2.92
N HIS A 52 -18.11 6.10 -1.70
CA HIS A 52 -17.18 5.83 -0.61
C HIS A 52 -16.66 4.40 -0.71
N TYR A 53 -15.38 4.18 -0.43
CA TYR A 53 -14.81 2.84 -0.31
C TYR A 53 -13.71 2.78 0.74
N HIS A 54 -13.62 1.58 1.34
CA HIS A 54 -12.53 1.19 2.22
C HIS A 54 -11.84 -0.03 1.61
N GLU A 55 -10.56 0.10 1.27
CA GLU A 55 -9.76 -0.95 0.67
C GLU A 55 -8.55 -1.26 1.55
N VAL A 56 -8.34 -2.55 1.83
CA VAL A 56 -7.17 -3.05 2.55
C VAL A 56 -6.42 -4.03 1.67
N LEU A 57 -5.12 -3.76 1.51
CA LEU A 57 -4.17 -4.64 0.85
C LEU A 57 -3.19 -5.19 1.88
N SER A 58 -2.93 -6.48 1.82
CA SER A 58 -1.85 -7.15 2.56
C SER A 58 -1.10 -8.09 1.64
N VAL A 59 0.18 -7.82 1.45
CA VAL A 59 1.10 -8.62 0.64
C VAL A 59 2.26 -9.05 1.52
N THR A 60 2.60 -10.34 1.46
CA THR A 60 3.77 -10.91 2.12
C THR A 60 4.55 -11.68 1.08
N LEU A 61 5.87 -11.48 1.04
CA LEU A 61 6.75 -12.28 0.21
C LEU A 61 6.68 -13.74 0.67
N ALA A 62 6.20 -14.61 -0.21
CA ALA A 62 6.09 -16.04 0.08
C ALA A 62 7.34 -16.79 -0.39
N ASP A 63 7.79 -16.54 -1.62
CA ASP A 63 8.94 -17.22 -2.22
C ASP A 63 9.63 -16.33 -3.26
N LEU A 64 10.92 -16.62 -3.52
CA LEU A 64 11.74 -15.97 -4.53
C LEU A 64 12.27 -16.99 -5.53
N HIS A 65 11.84 -16.83 -6.77
CA HIS A 65 12.40 -17.56 -7.90
C HIS A 65 13.25 -16.63 -8.77
N PRO A 66 14.44 -17.06 -9.21
CA PRO A 66 15.20 -16.30 -10.19
C PRO A 66 14.41 -16.19 -11.49
N ARG A 67 14.43 -14.99 -12.10
CA ARG A 67 13.92 -14.85 -13.47
C ARG A 67 14.81 -15.65 -14.40
N GLN A 68 14.20 -16.52 -15.20
CA GLN A 68 14.86 -17.23 -16.30
C GLN A 68 15.40 -16.25 -17.34
#